data_AF-A0A8T5LBM2-F1
#
_entry.id   AF-A0A8T5LBM2-F1
#
_cell.length_a   1.000
_cell.length_b   1.000
_cell.length_c   1.000
_cell.angle_alpha   90.00
_cell.angle_beta   90.00
_cell.angle_gamma   90.00
#
_symmetry.space_group_name_H-M   'P 1'
#
loop_
_entity.id
_entity.type
_entity.pdbx_description
1 polymer ?
#
loop_
_entity_poly.entity_id
_entity_poly.type
_entity_poly.pdbx_seq_one_letter_code
_entity_poly.pdbx_strand_id
1 'polypeptide(L)'
;MIQTLNRHVKYRKDNGAIFICDCKRLLDLKIEFKHEDFMRNLFKGIDEKKLNEKEKTIFSDFEKMDLLSELKIRGLAEKDFSKAMDILDRELGEKRVRDRGFLHKKFKEFPKFFIGLFLDKDLVGVICGFPREDYLLMSEIAVDSRFHGRDFGKRLVNEFERRATGFKIIKAGAQDDAITFYKKIGYKPFLLIQVKKKDYKEEGYRNFKKIKEIEQGDYFIIEAKATRIDKGVLQKYRKDYPLANFQFIFQKSFSRHQ
;
A
#
# COMPACT_ATOMS: atom_id res chain seq x y z
N MET A 1 -12.49 -18.72 6.21
CA MET A 1 -12.59 -17.77 5.06
C MET A 1 -12.41 -16.39 5.65
N ILE A 2 -11.73 -15.46 5.00
CA ILE A 2 -11.59 -14.10 5.58
C ILE A 2 -12.78 -13.26 5.13
N GLN A 3 -13.53 -12.68 6.07
CA GLN A 3 -14.66 -11.79 5.80
C GLN A 3 -14.47 -10.45 6.51
N THR A 4 -15.14 -9.42 5.98
CA THR A 4 -15.15 -8.05 6.53
C THR A 4 -16.49 -7.39 6.25
N LEU A 5 -16.73 -6.20 6.80
CA LEU A 5 -17.94 -5.43 6.48
C LEU A 5 -17.97 -5.08 4.99
N ASN A 6 -19.11 -5.28 4.34
CA ASN A 6 -19.28 -4.99 2.93
C ASN A 6 -19.10 -3.49 2.62
N ARG A 7 -19.12 -3.12 1.33
CA ARG A 7 -18.85 -1.75 0.88
C ARG A 7 -19.87 -0.69 1.32
N HIS A 8 -21.07 -1.10 1.71
CA HIS A 8 -22.17 -0.22 2.12
C HIS A 8 -22.23 -0.04 3.64
N VAL A 9 -21.52 -0.90 4.38
CA VAL A 9 -21.54 -0.92 5.84
C VAL A 9 -20.36 -0.15 6.42
N LYS A 10 -20.67 0.74 7.36
CA LYS A 10 -19.71 1.47 8.19
C LYS A 10 -20.03 1.23 9.65
N TYR A 11 -19.05 1.41 10.53
CA TYR A 11 -19.32 1.48 11.96
C TYR A 11 -18.70 2.74 12.56
N ARG A 12 -19.33 3.23 13.64
CA ARG A 12 -18.85 4.36 14.45
C ARG A 12 -18.98 4.02 15.93
N LYS A 13 -18.26 4.74 16.77
CA LYS A 13 -18.36 4.65 18.23
C LYS A 13 -19.10 5.88 18.73
N ASP A 14 -20.05 5.69 19.63
CA ASP A 14 -20.77 6.80 20.27
C ASP A 14 -21.32 6.37 21.64
N ASN A 15 -21.18 7.23 22.65
CA ASN A 15 -21.75 7.08 24.00
C ASN A 15 -21.65 5.67 24.61
N GLY A 16 -20.45 5.06 24.59
CA GLY A 16 -20.25 3.71 25.16
C GLY A 16 -20.94 2.59 24.38
N ALA A 17 -21.20 2.81 23.09
CA ALA A 17 -21.72 1.81 22.17
C ALA A 17 -21.03 1.90 20.80
N ILE A 18 -21.23 0.85 20.01
CA ILE A 18 -20.80 0.76 18.62
C ILE A 18 -22.05 0.73 17.75
N PHE A 19 -22.12 1.62 16.77
CA PHE A 19 -23.20 1.69 15.80
C PHE A 19 -22.71 1.18 14.45
N ILE A 20 -23.45 0.26 13.84
CA ILE A 20 -23.19 -0.28 12.51
C ILE A 20 -24.30 0.18 11.59
N CYS A 21 -23.95 0.97 10.59
CA CYS A 21 -24.90 1.59 9.70
C CYS A 21 -24.73 1.05 8.27
N ASP A 22 -25.83 0.64 7.67
CA ASP A 22 -25.94 0.38 6.23
C ASP A 22 -26.87 1.44 5.62
N CYS A 23 -26.28 2.52 5.10
CA CYS A 23 -27.04 3.64 4.53
C CYS A 23 -27.92 3.22 3.34
N LYS A 24 -27.56 2.14 2.63
CA LYS A 24 -28.33 1.69 1.46
C LYS A 24 -29.64 1.02 1.87
N ARG A 25 -29.64 0.34 3.01
CA ARG A 25 -30.80 -0.41 3.55
C ARG A 25 -31.48 0.28 4.73
N LEU A 26 -30.97 1.44 5.15
CA LEU A 26 -31.45 2.19 6.32
C LEU A 26 -31.41 1.33 7.61
N LEU A 27 -30.39 0.47 7.72
CA LEU A 27 -30.16 -0.34 8.92
C LEU A 27 -29.20 0.38 9.85
N ASP A 28 -29.55 0.46 11.13
CA ASP A 28 -28.67 0.94 12.21
C ASP A 28 -28.71 -0.07 13.37
N LEU A 29 -27.58 -0.73 13.62
CA LEU A 29 -27.44 -1.71 14.68
C LEU A 29 -26.60 -1.15 15.80
N LYS A 30 -27.09 -1.29 17.03
CA LYS A 30 -26.34 -0.94 18.24
C LYS A 30 -25.75 -2.19 18.86
N ILE A 31 -24.44 -2.15 19.13
CA ILE A 31 -23.69 -3.21 19.80
C ILE A 31 -23.00 -2.63 21.02
N GLU A 32 -22.89 -3.45 22.07
CA GLU A 32 -22.17 -3.09 23.28
C GLU A 32 -20.67 -2.85 23.02
N PHE A 33 -20.10 -1.86 23.70
CA PHE A 33 -18.71 -1.46 23.54
C PHE A 33 -17.70 -2.56 23.88
N LYS A 34 -18.08 -3.56 24.69
CA LYS A 34 -17.23 -4.72 24.99
C LYS A 34 -16.80 -5.51 23.75
N HIS A 35 -17.47 -5.31 22.60
CA HIS A 35 -17.15 -5.95 21.32
C HIS A 35 -16.28 -5.07 20.41
N GLU A 36 -15.64 -4.02 20.92
CA GLU A 36 -14.79 -3.13 20.12
C GLU A 36 -13.66 -3.86 19.39
N ASP A 37 -12.94 -4.73 20.11
CA ASP A 37 -11.82 -5.45 19.55
C ASP A 37 -12.24 -6.37 18.40
N PHE A 38 -13.38 -7.06 18.57
CA PHE A 38 -14.02 -7.84 17.51
C PHE A 38 -14.32 -6.97 16.29
N MET A 39 -14.99 -5.83 16.48
CA MET A 39 -15.35 -4.92 15.38
C MET A 39 -14.11 -4.37 14.66
N ARG A 40 -13.06 -4.02 15.41
CA ARG A 40 -11.79 -3.56 14.84
C ARG A 40 -11.13 -4.65 14.01
N ASN A 41 -11.17 -5.91 14.46
CA ASN A 41 -10.60 -7.03 13.71
C ASN A 41 -11.45 -7.41 12.49
N LEU A 42 -12.78 -7.41 12.61
CA LEU A 42 -13.70 -7.63 11.50
C LEU A 42 -13.50 -6.58 10.39
N PHE A 43 -13.33 -5.30 10.77
CA PHE A 43 -13.08 -4.21 9.81
C PHE A 43 -11.77 -4.38 9.03
N LYS A 44 -10.80 -5.08 9.61
CA LYS A 44 -9.53 -5.44 8.95
C LYS A 44 -9.62 -6.74 8.16
N GLY A 45 -10.70 -7.49 8.28
CA GLY A 45 -10.85 -8.86 7.78
C GLY A 45 -10.50 -9.90 8.85
N ILE A 46 -11.46 -10.77 9.18
CA ILE A 46 -11.31 -11.81 10.21
C ILE A 46 -11.62 -13.19 9.63
N ASP A 47 -10.98 -14.23 10.16
CA ASP A 47 -11.30 -15.63 9.85
C ASP A 47 -12.22 -16.15 10.94
N GLU A 48 -13.43 -16.60 10.57
CA GLU A 48 -14.47 -17.08 11.48
C GLU A 48 -13.94 -18.14 12.47
N LYS A 49 -13.00 -18.98 12.03
CA LYS A 49 -12.36 -20.01 12.84
C LYS A 49 -11.60 -19.47 14.06
N LYS A 50 -11.30 -18.18 14.10
CA LYS A 50 -10.57 -17.50 15.18
C LYS A 50 -11.50 -16.81 16.19
N LEU A 51 -12.81 -16.87 15.97
CA LEU A 51 -13.81 -16.23 16.82
C LEU A 51 -14.11 -17.09 18.06
N ASN A 52 -14.34 -16.44 19.19
CA ASN A 52 -14.94 -17.10 20.34
C ASN A 52 -16.47 -17.26 20.17
N GLU A 53 -17.13 -18.04 21.02
CA GLU A 53 -18.57 -18.34 20.88
C GLU A 53 -19.46 -17.08 20.86
N LYS A 54 -19.16 -16.07 21.67
CA LYS A 54 -19.92 -14.80 21.68
C LYS A 54 -19.74 -14.02 20.38
N GLU A 55 -18.52 -14.00 19.86
CA GLU A 55 -18.22 -13.34 18.58
C GLU A 55 -18.85 -14.07 17.40
N LYS A 56 -18.90 -15.41 17.42
CA LYS A 56 -19.57 -16.21 16.38
C LYS A 56 -21.06 -15.90 16.31
N THR A 57 -21.74 -15.68 17.44
CA THR A 57 -23.15 -15.28 17.45
C THR A 57 -23.34 -13.94 16.71
N ILE A 58 -22.57 -12.92 17.07
CA ILE A 58 -22.66 -11.59 16.42
C ILE A 58 -22.31 -11.69 14.94
N PHE A 59 -21.28 -12.46 14.61
CA PHE A 59 -20.85 -12.68 13.23
C PHE A 59 -21.94 -13.36 12.39
N SER A 60 -22.58 -14.41 12.92
CA SER A 60 -23.69 -15.11 12.27
C SER A 60 -24.88 -14.18 12.02
N ASP A 61 -25.18 -13.27 12.96
CA ASP A 61 -26.23 -12.27 12.76
C ASP A 61 -25.86 -11.29 11.65
N PHE A 62 -24.60 -10.87 11.54
CA PHE A 62 -24.13 -10.05 10.41
C PHE A 62 -24.23 -10.77 9.07
N GLU A 63 -23.98 -12.09 9.03
CA GLU A 63 -24.15 -12.89 7.83
C GLU A 63 -25.62 -12.99 7.40
N LYS A 64 -26.53 -13.30 8.34
CA LYS A 64 -27.98 -13.33 8.07
C LYS A 64 -28.50 -11.99 7.58
N MET A 65 -27.89 -10.91 8.05
CA MET A 65 -28.20 -9.54 7.64
C MET A 65 -27.44 -9.09 6.38
N ASP A 66 -26.68 -9.95 5.71
CA ASP A 66 -25.91 -9.60 4.50
C ASP A 66 -25.03 -8.35 4.71
N LEU A 67 -24.39 -8.25 5.89
CA LEU A 67 -23.49 -7.14 6.24
C LEU A 67 -22.03 -7.45 5.93
N LEU A 68 -21.72 -8.70 5.62
CA LEU A 68 -20.36 -9.19 5.39
C LEU A 68 -20.08 -9.41 3.91
N SER A 69 -18.83 -9.18 3.52
CA SER A 69 -18.26 -9.53 2.24
C SER A 69 -17.03 -10.41 2.45
N GLU A 70 -16.82 -11.34 1.53
CA GLU A 70 -15.61 -12.13 1.47
C GLU A 70 -14.42 -11.27 1.05
N LEU A 71 -13.33 -11.30 1.79
CA LEU A 71 -12.09 -10.58 1.50
C LEU A 71 -11.06 -11.52 0.88
N LYS A 72 -10.81 -11.37 -0.42
CA LYS A 72 -9.87 -12.19 -1.19
C LYS A 72 -8.67 -11.39 -1.67
N ILE A 73 -7.48 -11.99 -1.60
CA ILE A 73 -6.28 -11.45 -2.26
C ILE A 73 -5.76 -12.51 -3.22
N ARG A 74 -5.58 -12.14 -4.49
CA ARG A 74 -5.16 -13.05 -5.55
C ARG A 74 -4.38 -12.33 -6.63
N GLY A 75 -3.74 -13.11 -7.52
CA GLY A 75 -3.18 -12.56 -8.74
C GLY A 75 -4.25 -11.83 -9.55
N LEU A 76 -3.88 -10.68 -10.09
CA LEU A 76 -4.75 -9.90 -10.94
C LEU A 76 -4.97 -10.67 -12.25
N ALA A 77 -6.23 -10.87 -12.65
CA ALA A 77 -6.55 -11.48 -13.92
C ALA A 77 -6.54 -10.41 -15.04
N GLU A 78 -6.32 -10.81 -16.29
CA GLU A 78 -6.33 -9.90 -17.45
C GLU A 78 -7.62 -9.06 -17.50
N LYS A 79 -8.78 -9.70 -17.30
CA LYS A 79 -10.09 -9.02 -17.27
C LYS A 79 -10.23 -7.96 -16.17
N ASP A 80 -9.43 -8.05 -15.11
CA ASP A 80 -9.45 -7.13 -13.97
C ASP A 80 -8.42 -6.00 -14.14
N PHE A 81 -7.54 -6.06 -15.15
CA PHE A 81 -6.43 -5.13 -15.34
C PHE A 81 -6.92 -3.68 -15.53
N SER A 82 -7.90 -3.45 -16.40
CA SER A 82 -8.44 -2.10 -16.62
C SER A 82 -8.98 -1.49 -15.34
N LYS A 83 -9.76 -2.25 -14.56
CA LYS A 83 -10.30 -1.79 -13.27
C LYS A 83 -9.20 -1.45 -12.28
N ALA A 84 -8.11 -2.21 -12.28
CA ALA A 84 -6.96 -1.94 -11.44
C ALA A 84 -6.28 -0.61 -11.82
N MET A 85 -6.14 -0.34 -13.12
CA MET A 85 -5.62 0.95 -13.59
C MET A 85 -6.56 2.10 -13.20
N ASP A 86 -7.88 1.91 -13.26
CA ASP A 86 -8.84 2.92 -12.83
C ASP A 86 -8.73 3.24 -11.33
N ILE A 87 -8.40 2.26 -10.49
CA ILE A 87 -8.10 2.50 -9.06
C ILE A 87 -6.81 3.30 -8.92
N LEU A 88 -5.73 2.92 -9.62
CA LEU A 88 -4.46 3.64 -9.56
C LEU A 88 -4.63 5.10 -10.02
N ASP A 89 -5.31 5.32 -11.13
CA ASP A 89 -5.53 6.66 -11.67
C ASP A 89 -6.38 7.52 -10.73
N ARG A 90 -7.44 6.95 -10.13
CA ARG A 90 -8.27 7.67 -9.15
C ARG A 90 -7.53 8.02 -7.87
N GLU A 91 -6.79 7.06 -7.31
CA GLU A 91 -6.20 7.20 -5.96
C GLU A 91 -4.82 7.87 -5.99
N LEU A 92 -4.07 7.76 -7.10
CA LEU A 92 -2.74 8.39 -7.25
C LEU A 92 -2.79 9.67 -8.10
N GLY A 93 -3.80 9.83 -8.98
CA GLY A 93 -4.01 11.02 -9.80
C GLY A 93 -2.82 11.38 -10.70
N GLU A 94 -2.59 12.68 -10.88
CA GLU A 94 -1.49 13.23 -11.68
C GLU A 94 -0.09 12.86 -11.16
N LYS A 95 0.01 12.37 -9.92
CA LYS A 95 1.28 11.95 -9.32
C LYS A 95 1.73 10.57 -9.80
N ARG A 96 0.94 9.91 -10.65
CA ARG A 96 1.26 8.60 -11.19
C ARG A 96 2.42 8.72 -12.17
N VAL A 97 3.45 7.90 -11.96
CA VAL A 97 4.70 7.97 -12.73
C VAL A 97 4.67 7.03 -13.94
N ARG A 98 3.80 6.01 -13.91
CA ARG A 98 3.71 5.00 -14.97
C ARG A 98 2.40 5.13 -15.72
N ASP A 99 2.50 5.10 -17.05
CA ASP A 99 1.32 5.01 -17.90
C ASP A 99 0.76 3.56 -17.93
N ARG A 100 -0.48 3.44 -18.39
CA ARG A 100 -1.20 2.16 -18.49
C ARG A 100 -0.50 1.17 -19.42
N GLY A 101 0.05 1.63 -20.55
CA GLY A 101 0.72 0.79 -21.53
C GLY A 101 1.99 0.15 -20.97
N PHE A 102 2.80 0.93 -20.27
CA PHE A 102 3.98 0.45 -19.57
C PHE A 102 3.61 -0.61 -18.52
N LEU A 103 2.61 -0.36 -17.67
CA LEU A 103 2.19 -1.34 -16.68
C LEU A 103 1.57 -2.59 -17.30
N HIS A 104 0.86 -2.48 -18.44
CA HIS A 104 0.30 -3.63 -19.14
C HIS A 104 1.40 -4.53 -19.69
N LYS A 105 2.45 -3.93 -20.27
CA LYS A 105 3.64 -4.67 -20.69
C LYS A 105 4.27 -5.40 -19.50
N LYS A 106 4.46 -4.71 -18.37
CA LYS A 106 5.01 -5.32 -17.15
C LYS A 106 4.11 -6.39 -16.53
N PHE A 107 2.80 -6.24 -16.66
CA PHE A 107 1.84 -7.25 -16.23
C PHE A 107 1.97 -8.53 -17.03
N LYS A 108 2.12 -8.43 -18.36
CA LYS A 108 2.36 -9.60 -19.22
C LYS A 108 3.70 -10.28 -18.92
N GLU A 109 4.74 -9.50 -18.67
CA GLU A 109 6.07 -10.03 -18.34
C GLU A 109 6.12 -10.67 -16.93
N PHE A 110 5.43 -10.08 -15.95
CA PHE A 110 5.54 -10.46 -14.54
C PHE A 110 4.19 -10.55 -13.81
N PRO A 111 3.23 -11.36 -14.30
CA PRO A 111 1.84 -11.34 -13.81
C PRO A 111 1.72 -11.69 -12.31
N LYS A 112 2.66 -12.49 -11.77
CA LYS A 112 2.67 -12.88 -10.35
C LYS A 112 2.77 -11.70 -9.38
N PHE A 113 3.34 -10.58 -9.82
CA PHE A 113 3.55 -9.36 -9.02
C PHE A 113 2.47 -8.29 -9.21
N PHE A 114 1.40 -8.63 -9.93
CA PHE A 114 0.20 -7.81 -10.01
C PHE A 114 -0.88 -8.51 -9.21
N ILE A 115 -1.29 -7.88 -8.12
CA ILE A 115 -2.11 -8.51 -7.09
C ILE A 115 -3.30 -7.61 -6.81
N GLY A 116 -4.49 -8.19 -6.85
CA GLY A 116 -5.74 -7.52 -6.51
C GLY A 116 -6.25 -7.94 -5.15
N LEU A 117 -6.86 -7.00 -4.44
CA LEU A 117 -7.65 -7.22 -3.22
C LEU A 117 -9.12 -6.99 -3.57
N PHE A 118 -9.93 -8.02 -3.33
CA PHE A 118 -11.31 -8.11 -3.73
C PHE A 118 -12.23 -8.22 -2.51
N LEU A 119 -13.34 -7.50 -2.55
CA LEU A 119 -14.51 -7.74 -1.71
C LEU A 119 -15.56 -8.43 -2.56
N ASP A 120 -15.82 -9.69 -2.28
CA ASP A 120 -16.57 -10.61 -3.13
C ASP A 120 -16.00 -10.63 -4.56
N LYS A 121 -16.68 -9.95 -5.49
CA LYS A 121 -16.28 -9.81 -6.91
C LYS A 121 -15.69 -8.44 -7.24
N ASP A 122 -15.78 -7.47 -6.33
CA ASP A 122 -15.35 -6.09 -6.55
C ASP A 122 -13.86 -5.94 -6.23
N LEU A 123 -13.08 -5.47 -7.21
CA LEU A 123 -11.69 -5.06 -6.98
C LEU A 123 -11.68 -3.73 -6.23
N VAL A 124 -11.06 -3.68 -5.05
CA VAL A 124 -11.01 -2.48 -4.20
C VAL A 124 -9.58 -2.07 -3.84
N GLY A 125 -8.57 -2.83 -4.25
CA GLY A 125 -7.18 -2.44 -4.11
C GLY A 125 -6.27 -3.22 -5.04
N VAL A 126 -5.14 -2.63 -5.40
CA VAL A 126 -4.15 -3.21 -6.29
C VAL A 126 -2.74 -2.86 -5.82
N ILE A 127 -1.83 -3.80 -6.00
CA ILE A 127 -0.39 -3.57 -5.95
C ILE A 127 0.25 -4.12 -7.23
N CYS A 128 1.15 -3.33 -7.81
CA CYS A 128 1.90 -3.65 -9.01
C CYS A 128 3.39 -3.62 -8.69
N GLY A 129 4.13 -4.59 -9.19
CA GLY A 129 5.58 -4.60 -9.11
C GLY A 129 6.22 -5.46 -10.17
N PHE A 130 7.53 -5.35 -10.30
CA PHE A 130 8.30 -6.11 -11.26
C PHE A 130 9.79 -6.09 -10.93
N PRO A 131 10.56 -7.10 -11.38
CA PRO A 131 11.99 -7.18 -11.11
C PRO A 131 12.78 -6.01 -11.71
N ARG A 132 13.85 -5.63 -11.01
CA ARG A 132 15.01 -4.87 -11.49
C ARG A 132 16.25 -5.76 -11.35
N GLU A 133 17.40 -5.28 -11.79
CA GLU A 133 18.64 -6.07 -11.82
C GLU A 133 18.99 -6.70 -10.46
N ASP A 134 18.82 -5.95 -9.36
CA ASP A 134 19.26 -6.35 -8.02
C ASP A 134 18.15 -6.35 -6.95
N TYR A 135 16.93 -5.92 -7.28
CA TYR A 135 15.80 -5.88 -6.35
C TYR A 135 14.45 -6.06 -7.04
N LEU A 136 13.40 -6.31 -6.25
CA LEU A 136 12.02 -6.26 -6.71
C LEU A 136 11.44 -4.86 -6.47
N LEU A 137 10.99 -4.18 -7.53
CA LEU A 137 10.32 -2.88 -7.41
C LEU A 137 8.84 -3.10 -7.08
N MET A 138 8.40 -2.60 -5.93
CA MET A 138 6.99 -2.31 -5.69
C MET A 138 6.69 -0.96 -6.34
N SER A 139 6.11 -1.01 -7.54
CA SER A 139 5.97 0.15 -8.42
C SER A 139 4.84 1.06 -7.96
N GLU A 140 3.64 0.52 -7.82
CA GLU A 140 2.44 1.29 -7.45
C GLU A 140 1.55 0.45 -6.53
N ILE A 141 0.94 1.08 -5.54
CA ILE A 141 -0.05 0.48 -4.66
C ILE A 141 -1.16 1.50 -4.43
N ALA A 142 -2.41 1.05 -4.53
CA ALA A 142 -3.57 1.84 -4.19
C ALA A 142 -4.65 0.96 -3.57
N VAL A 143 -5.35 1.52 -2.61
CA VAL A 143 -6.61 0.99 -2.09
C VAL A 143 -7.63 2.08 -2.28
N ASP A 144 -8.81 1.73 -2.73
CA ASP A 144 -9.92 2.65 -2.87
C ASP A 144 -10.17 3.36 -1.52
N SER A 145 -10.21 4.69 -1.56
CA SER A 145 -10.32 5.57 -0.38
C SER A 145 -11.46 5.22 0.57
N ARG A 146 -12.54 4.61 0.08
CA ARG A 146 -13.67 4.14 0.91
C ARG A 146 -13.28 3.03 1.89
N PHE A 147 -12.16 2.35 1.65
CA PHE A 147 -11.65 1.24 2.46
C PHE A 147 -10.33 1.56 3.16
N HIS A 148 -9.92 2.83 3.21
CA HIS A 148 -8.77 3.25 4.01
C HIS A 148 -9.02 2.98 5.50
N GLY A 149 -7.94 2.78 6.27
CA GLY A 149 -8.03 2.41 7.68
C GLY A 149 -8.40 0.94 7.96
N ARG A 150 -8.64 0.12 6.93
CA ARG A 150 -8.94 -1.32 7.03
C ARG A 150 -7.71 -2.24 6.98
N ASP A 151 -6.50 -1.70 7.05
CA ASP A 151 -5.23 -2.45 6.85
C ASP A 151 -5.10 -3.18 5.49
N PHE A 152 -5.96 -2.88 4.51
CA PHE A 152 -5.94 -3.52 3.18
C PHE A 152 -4.62 -3.30 2.43
N GLY A 153 -4.04 -2.10 2.52
CA GLY A 153 -2.72 -1.82 1.95
C GLY A 153 -1.63 -2.69 2.58
N LYS A 154 -1.67 -2.90 3.90
CA LYS A 154 -0.72 -3.80 4.60
C LYS A 154 -0.89 -5.24 4.13
N ARG A 155 -2.13 -5.71 3.93
CA ARG A 155 -2.39 -7.06 3.41
C ARG A 155 -1.86 -7.25 1.98
N LEU A 156 -2.05 -6.26 1.11
CA LEU A 156 -1.48 -6.25 -0.25
C LEU A 156 0.04 -6.36 -0.21
N VAL A 157 0.71 -5.56 0.64
CA VAL A 157 2.17 -5.62 0.79
C VAL A 157 2.61 -6.98 1.32
N ASN A 158 1.96 -7.51 2.36
CA ASN A 158 2.32 -8.83 2.90
C ASN A 158 2.21 -9.94 1.84
N GLU A 159 1.16 -9.94 1.02
CA GLU A 159 1.02 -10.90 -0.07
C GLU A 159 2.08 -10.68 -1.17
N PHE A 160 2.40 -9.43 -1.49
CA PHE A 160 3.47 -9.10 -2.44
C PHE A 160 4.84 -9.60 -1.95
N GLU A 161 5.16 -9.37 -0.68
CA GLU A 161 6.38 -9.87 -0.02
C GLU A 161 6.43 -11.40 -0.04
N ARG A 162 5.30 -12.07 0.25
CA ARG A 162 5.20 -13.54 0.17
C ARG A 162 5.50 -14.08 -1.22
N ARG A 163 5.12 -13.34 -2.28
CA ARG A 163 5.41 -13.72 -3.68
C ARG A 163 6.81 -13.31 -4.16
N ALA A 164 7.51 -12.47 -3.40
CA ALA A 164 8.85 -12.00 -3.70
C ALA A 164 9.94 -13.05 -3.38
N THR A 165 9.59 -14.35 -3.33
CA THR A 165 10.57 -15.42 -3.15
C THR A 165 11.65 -15.33 -4.24
N GLY A 166 12.91 -15.40 -3.80
CA GLY A 166 14.08 -15.24 -4.67
C GLY A 166 14.70 -13.83 -4.67
N PHE A 167 13.96 -12.80 -4.23
CA PHE A 167 14.49 -11.44 -4.12
C PHE A 167 15.03 -11.16 -2.71
N LYS A 168 16.23 -10.57 -2.63
CA LYS A 168 16.83 -10.18 -1.34
C LYS A 168 16.27 -8.87 -0.80
N ILE A 169 15.78 -8.01 -1.69
CA ILE A 169 15.38 -6.63 -1.39
C ILE A 169 14.12 -6.30 -2.18
N ILE A 170 13.17 -5.65 -1.52
CA ILE A 170 12.08 -4.92 -2.17
C ILE A 170 12.33 -3.43 -1.96
N LYS A 171 12.22 -2.62 -3.03
CA LYS A 171 12.26 -1.16 -2.98
C LYS A 171 10.92 -0.58 -3.42
N ALA A 172 10.54 0.56 -2.85
CA ALA A 172 9.35 1.31 -3.21
C ALA A 172 9.65 2.80 -3.18
N GLY A 173 9.30 3.51 -4.26
CA GLY A 173 9.29 4.96 -4.26
C GLY A 173 8.03 5.45 -3.57
N ALA A 174 8.14 6.20 -2.48
CA ALA A 174 6.98 6.72 -1.79
C ALA A 174 6.56 8.08 -2.34
N GLN A 175 5.26 8.28 -2.47
CA GLN A 175 4.67 9.61 -2.44
C GLN A 175 4.74 10.18 -1.00
N ASP A 176 4.64 11.49 -0.88
CA ASP A 176 4.81 12.20 0.40
C ASP A 176 3.85 11.69 1.50
N ASP A 177 2.64 11.28 1.13
CA ASP A 177 1.59 10.72 2.00
C ASP A 177 1.83 9.23 2.37
N ALA A 178 2.50 8.48 1.50
CA ALA A 178 2.83 7.07 1.73
C ALA A 178 4.01 6.85 2.70
N ILE A 179 4.75 7.90 3.08
CA ILE A 179 5.90 7.82 4.01
C ILE A 179 5.53 7.10 5.31
N THR A 180 4.45 7.53 5.95
CA THR A 180 4.01 6.96 7.24
C THR A 180 3.59 5.49 7.10
N PHE A 181 2.96 5.15 5.97
CA PHE A 181 2.54 3.78 5.67
C PHE A 181 3.74 2.83 5.63
N TYR A 182 4.76 3.14 4.82
CA TYR A 182 5.94 2.27 4.68
C TYR A 182 6.75 2.13 5.98
N LYS A 183 6.88 3.21 6.77
CA LYS A 183 7.51 3.15 8.10
C LYS A 183 6.77 2.17 9.02
N LYS A 184 5.44 2.25 9.07
CA LYS A 184 4.60 1.39 9.94
C LYS A 184 4.72 -0.10 9.62
N ILE A 185 5.01 -0.46 8.36
CA ILE A 185 5.17 -1.85 7.93
C ILE A 185 6.63 -2.31 7.85
N GLY A 186 7.55 -1.52 8.44
CA GLY A 186 8.93 -1.92 8.69
C GLY A 186 9.92 -1.68 7.54
N TYR A 187 9.56 -0.87 6.54
CA TYR A 187 10.50 -0.48 5.50
C TYR A 187 11.44 0.61 6.01
N LYS A 188 12.72 0.48 5.69
CA LYS A 188 13.76 1.44 6.02
C LYS A 188 13.90 2.46 4.88
N PRO A 189 13.75 3.77 5.15
CA PRO A 189 13.90 4.78 4.13
C PRO A 189 15.37 5.13 3.88
N PHE A 190 15.65 5.56 2.66
CA PHE A 190 16.81 6.36 2.29
C PHE A 190 16.38 7.47 1.33
N LEU A 191 17.22 8.50 1.18
CA LEU A 191 16.98 9.60 0.26
C LEU A 191 17.63 9.27 -1.08
N LEU A 192 16.84 9.33 -2.15
CA LEU A 192 17.32 9.27 -3.52
C LEU A 192 17.37 10.68 -4.08
N ILE A 193 18.55 11.08 -4.55
CA ILE A 193 18.81 12.35 -5.20
C ILE A 193 19.20 12.03 -6.63
N GLN A 194 18.47 12.57 -7.61
CA GLN A 194 18.78 12.43 -9.03
C GLN A 194 19.02 13.80 -9.63
N VAL A 195 20.18 14.01 -10.23
CA VAL A 195 20.57 15.27 -10.87
C VAL A 195 21.20 14.97 -12.21
N LYS A 196 21.00 15.84 -13.21
CA LYS A 196 21.68 15.67 -14.49
C LYS A 196 23.18 15.89 -14.31
N LYS A 197 24.02 15.11 -14.97
CA LYS A 197 25.49 15.18 -14.84
C LYS A 197 26.03 16.60 -15.06
N LYS A 198 25.51 17.30 -16.06
CA LYS A 198 25.89 18.69 -16.37
C LYS A 198 25.58 19.69 -15.24
N ASP A 199 24.63 19.37 -14.37
CA ASP A 199 24.14 20.24 -13.29
C ASP A 199 24.72 19.80 -11.92
N TYR A 200 25.43 18.66 -11.87
CA TYR A 200 26.03 18.15 -10.65
C TYR A 200 27.29 18.93 -10.28
N LYS A 201 27.35 19.40 -9.04
CA LYS A 201 28.53 20.00 -8.41
C LYS A 201 28.73 19.34 -7.06
N GLU A 202 29.87 18.68 -6.86
CA GLU A 202 30.13 17.87 -5.66
C GLU A 202 29.92 18.66 -4.37
N GLU A 203 30.38 19.92 -4.33
CA GLU A 203 30.25 20.85 -3.20
C GLU A 203 28.79 21.00 -2.73
N GLY A 204 27.84 21.02 -3.68
CA GLY A 204 26.42 21.21 -3.38
C GLY A 204 25.81 20.06 -2.58
N TYR A 205 26.40 18.88 -2.64
CA TYR A 205 25.86 17.66 -2.03
C TYR A 205 26.73 17.09 -0.90
N ARG A 206 27.79 17.80 -0.46
CA ARG A 206 28.69 17.34 0.63
C ARG A 206 27.98 17.14 1.97
N ASN A 207 26.89 17.85 2.21
CA ASN A 207 26.12 17.75 3.46
C ASN A 207 25.26 16.48 3.56
N PHE A 208 25.10 15.73 2.47
CA PHE A 208 24.37 14.46 2.50
C PHE A 208 25.31 13.32 2.89
N LYS A 209 24.90 12.53 3.88
CA LYS A 209 25.62 11.30 4.26
C LYS A 209 25.37 10.22 3.21
N LYS A 210 26.21 10.20 2.17
CA LYS A 210 26.12 9.30 1.01
C LYS A 210 26.27 7.84 1.44
N ILE A 211 25.46 6.97 0.84
CA ILE A 211 25.50 5.51 0.94
C ILE A 211 26.13 4.96 -0.33
N LYS A 212 25.67 5.46 -1.49
CA LYS A 212 26.11 5.02 -2.81
C LYS A 212 25.96 6.15 -3.82
N GLU A 213 26.85 6.17 -4.81
CA GLU A 213 26.77 7.05 -5.98
C GLU A 213 26.76 6.18 -7.23
N ILE A 214 25.93 6.54 -8.20
CA ILE A 214 25.73 5.79 -9.43
C ILE A 214 25.61 6.78 -10.59
N GLU A 215 26.40 6.55 -11.63
CA GLU A 215 26.20 7.19 -12.92
C GLU A 215 25.31 6.32 -13.80
N GLN A 216 24.18 6.87 -14.26
CA GLN A 216 23.24 6.16 -15.11
C GLN A 216 22.73 7.07 -16.23
N GLY A 217 23.20 6.83 -17.45
CA GLY A 217 22.92 7.70 -18.59
C GLY A 217 23.38 9.14 -18.32
N ASP A 218 22.47 10.10 -18.48
CA ASP A 218 22.72 11.52 -18.24
C ASP A 218 22.54 11.95 -16.77
N TYR A 219 22.29 11.01 -15.87
CA TYR A 219 22.02 11.29 -14.47
C TYR A 219 23.15 10.82 -13.56
N PHE A 220 23.40 11.62 -12.54
CA PHE A 220 24.15 11.28 -11.35
C PHE A 220 23.13 11.01 -10.23
N ILE A 221 23.18 9.80 -9.66
CA ILE A 221 22.23 9.32 -8.65
C ILE A 221 22.97 9.13 -7.34
N ILE A 222 22.46 9.74 -6.28
CA ILE A 222 23.01 9.63 -4.92
C ILE A 222 21.95 8.95 -4.05
N GLU A 223 22.30 7.81 -3.46
CA GLU A 223 21.56 7.25 -2.32
C GLU A 223 22.19 7.79 -1.03
N ALA A 224 21.42 8.46 -0.18
CA ALA A 224 21.90 9.07 1.06
C ALA A 224 21.07 8.64 2.27
N LYS A 225 21.69 8.63 3.46
CA LYS A 225 20.96 8.36 4.71
C LYS A 225 19.95 9.47 4.98
N ALA A 226 18.70 9.10 5.24
CA ALA A 226 17.68 10.05 5.66
C ALA A 226 17.77 10.29 7.17
N THR A 227 18.19 11.49 7.59
CA THR A 227 18.26 11.89 9.00
C THR A 227 16.87 12.15 9.58
N ARG A 228 15.97 12.70 8.76
CA ARG A 228 14.57 12.97 9.11
C ARG A 228 13.69 12.65 7.90
N ILE A 229 12.59 11.94 8.12
CA ILE A 229 11.71 11.42 7.08
C ILE A 229 10.31 11.98 7.28
N ASP A 230 10.05 13.14 6.69
CA ASP A 230 8.72 13.74 6.56
C ASP A 230 8.64 14.62 5.32
N LYS A 231 7.41 15.01 4.97
CA LYS A 231 7.09 15.81 3.79
C LYS A 231 7.78 17.18 3.78
N GLY A 232 7.87 17.85 4.94
CA GLY A 232 8.45 19.19 5.04
C GLY A 232 9.95 19.20 4.73
N VAL A 233 10.67 18.17 5.17
CA VAL A 233 12.10 18.00 4.83
C VAL A 233 12.30 17.82 3.32
N LEU A 234 11.47 16.99 2.69
CA LEU A 234 11.57 16.74 1.26
C LEU A 234 11.25 17.98 0.42
N GLN A 235 10.23 18.74 0.82
CA GLN A 235 9.88 20.02 0.20
C GLN A 235 11.01 21.05 0.33
N LYS A 236 11.66 21.10 1.50
CA LYS A 236 12.84 21.96 1.71
C LYS A 236 13.96 21.59 0.74
N TYR A 237 14.31 20.31 0.61
CA TYR A 237 15.35 19.90 -0.36
C TYR A 237 14.99 20.25 -1.80
N ARG A 238 13.74 20.02 -2.23
CA ARG A 238 13.29 20.40 -3.58
C ARG A 238 13.38 21.91 -3.83
N LYS A 239 13.18 22.74 -2.80
CA LYS A 239 13.34 24.20 -2.87
C LYS A 239 14.81 24.61 -2.93
N ASP A 240 15.64 24.04 -2.07
CA ASP A 240 17.06 24.39 -1.94
C ASP A 240 17.88 23.89 -3.15
N TYR A 241 17.40 22.84 -3.82
CA TYR A 241 18.10 22.18 -4.94
C TYR A 241 17.15 21.94 -6.13
N PRO A 242 16.71 23.00 -6.83
CA PRO A 242 15.67 22.90 -7.86
C PRO A 242 16.07 22.09 -9.11
N LEU A 243 17.36 21.88 -9.34
CA LEU A 243 17.88 21.07 -10.46
C LEU A 243 17.97 19.57 -10.14
N ALA A 244 17.66 19.17 -8.90
CA ALA A 244 17.69 17.79 -8.47
C ALA A 244 16.29 17.30 -8.08
N ASN A 245 16.00 16.06 -8.44
CA ASN A 245 14.81 15.36 -7.98
C ASN A 245 15.12 14.63 -6.67
N PHE A 246 14.30 14.88 -5.66
CA PHE A 246 14.39 14.21 -4.36
C PHE A 246 13.19 13.31 -4.15
N GLN A 247 13.47 12.07 -3.77
CA GLN A 247 12.45 11.10 -3.39
C GLN A 247 12.93 10.25 -2.21
N PHE A 248 12.03 9.93 -1.28
CA PHE A 248 12.30 8.87 -0.32
C PHE A 248 12.02 7.51 -0.96
N ILE A 249 13.03 6.64 -0.93
CA ILE A 249 12.90 5.24 -1.29
C ILE A 249 12.85 4.43 -0.02
N PHE A 250 11.87 3.54 0.05
CA PHE A 250 11.66 2.63 1.16
C PHE A 250 12.12 1.24 0.74
N GLN A 251 12.96 0.61 1.56
CA GLN A 251 13.45 -0.73 1.28
C GLN A 251 13.24 -1.68 2.44
N LYS A 252 13.00 -2.95 2.11
CA LYS A 252 12.94 -4.05 3.07
C LYS A 252 13.81 -5.19 2.56
N SER A 253 14.73 -5.63 3.40
CA SER A 253 15.63 -6.74 3.11
C SER A 253 15.09 -8.01 3.75
N PHE A 254 15.20 -9.12 3.04
CA PHE A 254 14.82 -10.44 3.53
C PHE A 254 16.09 -11.24 3.79
N SER A 255 16.27 -11.73 5.01
CA SER A 255 17.22 -12.80 5.27
C SER A 255 16.73 -14.02 4.50
N ARG A 256 17.59 -14.61 3.66
CA ARG A 256 17.30 -15.95 3.11
C ARG A 256 17.15 -16.87 4.32
N HIS A 257 15.94 -17.25 4.66
CA HIS A 257 15.76 -18.52 5.36
C HIS A 257 16.00 -19.57 4.28
N GLN A 258 17.21 -20.12 4.30
CA GLN A 258 17.56 -21.34 3.59
C GLN A 258 16.70 -22.48 4.13
#